data_AF-A0A6V7X6X5-F1
#
_entry.id   AF-A0A6V7X6X5-F1
#
_cell.length_a   1.000
_cell.length_b   1.000
_cell.length_c   1.000
_cell.angle_alpha   90.00
_cell.angle_beta   90.00
_cell.angle_gamma   90.00
#
_symmetry.space_group_name_H-M   'P 1'
#
loop_
_entity.id
_entity.type
_entity.pdbx_description
1 polymer ?
#
loop_
_entity_poly.entity_id
_entity_poly.type
_entity_poly.pdbx_seq_one_letter_code
_entity_poly.pdbx_strand_id
1 'polypeptide(L)' 'MILPKEIILLKICQDCEGVIRLVDWFSSKNGFIIIMERPKNFMARLKSTNN' A
#
# COMPACT_ATOMS: atom_id res chain seq x y z
N MET A 1 -14.04 15.15 -9.39
CA MET A 1 -13.56 13.83 -8.94
C MET A 1 -13.16 13.96 -7.48
N ILE A 2 -13.83 13.24 -6.57
CA ILE A 2 -13.46 13.24 -5.14
C ILE A 2 -12.44 12.12 -4.96
N LEU A 3 -11.25 12.47 -4.47
CA LEU A 3 -10.21 11.48 -4.17
C LEU A 3 -10.50 10.85 -2.80
N PRO A 4 -10.40 9.51 -2.66
CA PRO A 4 -10.50 8.84 -1.37
C PRO A 4 -9.51 9.41 -0.35
N LYS A 5 -9.95 9.48 0.91
CA LYS A 5 -9.13 10.01 2.00
C LYS A 5 -7.86 9.20 2.21
N GLU A 6 -7.90 7.91 1.96
CA GLU A 6 -6.79 6.97 2.06
C GLU A 6 -5.62 7.39 1.16
N ILE A 7 -5.90 7.77 -0.10
CA ILE A 7 -4.86 8.22 -1.04
C ILE A 7 -4.30 9.58 -0.60
N ILE A 8 -5.15 10.49 -0.11
CA ILE A 8 -4.72 11.80 0.40
C ILE A 8 -3.81 11.63 1.61
N LEU A 9 -4.20 10.81 2.58
CA LEU A 9 -3.45 10.58 3.80
C LEU A 9 -2.11 9.89 3.53
N LEU A 10 -2.08 8.89 2.63
CA LEU A 10 -0.83 8.26 2.21
C LEU A 10 0.14 9.23 1.52
N LYS A 11 -0.38 10.20 0.76
CA LYS A 11 0.45 11.27 0.18
C LYS A 11 0.99 12.24 1.23
N ILE A 12 0.15 12.66 2.17
CA ILE A 12 0.54 13.59 3.24
C ILE A 12 1.63 12.97 4.13
N CYS A 13 1.52 11.68 4.43
CA CYS A 13 2.43 10.98 5.32
C CYS A 13 3.61 10.31 4.60
N GLN A 14 3.90 10.62 3.33
CA GLN A 14 4.94 9.93 2.55
C GLN A 14 6.36 10.02 3.17
N ASP A 15 6.62 11.09 3.94
CA ASP A 15 7.90 11.36 4.59
C ASP A 15 7.92 10.91 6.07
N CYS A 16 6.83 10.32 6.56
CA CYS A 16 6.75 9.80 7.92
C CYS A 16 7.41 8.42 8.01
N GLU A 17 8.38 8.28 8.91
CA GLU A 17 9.08 7.02 9.13
C GLU A 17 8.11 5.88 9.49
N GLY A 18 8.26 4.73 8.82
CA GLY A 18 7.42 3.54 9.06
C GLY A 18 6.08 3.54 8.32
N VAL A 19 5.68 4.63 7.66
CA VAL A 19 4.49 4.66 6.81
C VAL A 19 4.77 3.95 5.48
N ILE A 20 3.82 3.11 5.04
CA ILE A 20 3.91 2.43 3.75
C ILE A 20 3.89 3.46 2.61
N ARG A 21 4.92 3.43 1.76
CA ARG A 21 5.03 4.37 0.64
C ARG A 21 3.97 4.11 -0.44
N LEU A 22 3.23 5.15 -0.79
CA LEU A 22 2.40 5.18 -2.00
C LEU A 22 3.31 5.28 -3.23
N VAL A 23 3.18 4.33 -4.15
CA VAL A 23 3.90 4.33 -5.43
C VAL A 23 3.07 5.03 -6.50
N ASP A 24 1.80 4.64 -6.64
CA ASP A 24 0.86 5.24 -7.60
C ASP A 24 -0.60 4.92 -7.23
N TRP A 25 -1.56 5.54 -7.92
CA TRP A 25 -2.98 5.21 -7.81
C TRP A 25 -3.72 5.51 -9.12
N PHE A 26 -4.78 4.74 -9.38
CA PHE A 26 -5.61 4.90 -10.57
C PHE A 26 -7.09 4.90 -10.20
N SER A 27 -7.87 5.76 -10.83
CA SER A 27 -9.34 5.65 -10.80
C SER A 27 -9.82 4.66 -11.86
N SER A 28 -10.80 3.82 -11.49
CA SER A 28 -11.54 2.95 -12.39
C SER A 28 -13.03 3.29 -12.31
N LYS A 29 -13.84 2.77 -13.25
CA LYS A 29 -15.31 2.93 -13.22
C LYS A 29 -15.94 2.44 -11.92
N ASN A 30 -15.29 1.48 -11.25
CA ASN A 30 -15.84 0.81 -10.06
C ASN A 30 -15.07 1.12 -8.76
N GLY A 31 -14.16 2.12 -8.77
CA GLY A 31 -13.41 2.49 -7.57
C GLY A 31 -11.99 2.92 -7.86
N PHE A 32 -11.07 2.58 -6.95
CA PHE A 32 -9.69 3.05 -6.99
C PHE A 32 -8.72 1.87 -6.80
N ILE A 33 -7.62 1.90 -7.55
CA ILE A 33 -6.49 0.99 -7.38
C ILE A 33 -5.37 1.80 -6.73
N ILE A 34 -4.81 1.27 -5.66
CA ILE A 34 -3.68 1.88 -4.94
C ILE A 34 -2.49 0.94 -5.10
N ILE A 35 -1.37 1.47 -5.63
CA ILE A 35 -0.10 0.77 -5.71
C ILE A 35 0.77 1.26 -4.57
N MET A 36 1.15 0.35 -3.67
CA MET A 36 1.96 0.64 -2.49
C MET A 36 3.22 -0.21 -2.51
N GLU A 37 4.25 0.23 -1.78
CA GLU A 37 5.43 -0.59 -1.59
C GLU A 37 5.09 -1.91 -0.88
N ARG A 38 5.88 -2.96 -1.17
CA ARG A 38 5.78 -4.22 -0.45
C ARG A 38 6.62 -4.15 0.83
N PRO A 39 6.04 -4.34 2.03
CA PRO A 39 6.82 -4.34 3.27
C PRO A 39 7.88 -5.45 3.26
N LYS A 40 9.14 -5.09 3.54
CA LYS A 40 10.30 -6.01 3.50
C LYS A 40 10.26 -7.10 4.58
N ASN A 41 9.58 -6.85 5.70
CA ASN A 41 9.55 -7.75 6.86
C ASN A 41 8.31 -8.66 6.91
N PHE A 42 7.58 -8.77 5.80
CA PHE A 42 6.51 -9.77 5.72
C PHE A 42 7.15 -11.15 5.57
N MET A 43 7.37 -11.86 6.68
CA MET A 43 7.53 -13.30 6.63
C MET A 43 6.26 -13.85 5.99
N ALA A 44 6.34 -14.23 4.70
CA ALA A 44 5.37 -15.14 4.14
C ALA A 44 5.46 -16.40 5.02
N ARG A 45 4.44 -16.64 5.85
CA ARG A 45 4.31 -17.82 6.71
C ARG A 45 4.11 -19.07 5.84
N LEU A 46 5.11 -19.40 5.05
CA LEU A 46 5.16 -20.54 4.14
C LEU A 46 6.62 -20.99 4.03
N LYS A 47 7.16 -21.55 5.11
CA LYS A 47 8.05 -22.73 5.08
C LYS A 47 8.01 -23.43 6.45
N SER A 48 6.97 -24.22 6.67
CA SER A 48 7.06 -25.36 7.59
C SER A 48 6.28 -26.52 6.97
N THR A 49 6.86 -27.12 5.94
CA THR A 49 6.60 -28.53 5.63
C THR A 49 7.91 -29.25 5.84
N ASN A 50 8.05 -29.68 7.10
CA ASN A 50 8.80 -30.78 7.69
C ASN A 50 9.86 -31.45 6.82
N ASN A 51 11.10 -31.37 7.34
CA ASN A 51 12.17 -32.31 7.07
C ASN A 51 11.97 -33.57 7.92
#